data_AF-A0A5Z0BHL6-F1
#
_entry.id   AF-A0A5Z0BHL6-F1
#
_cell.length_a   1.000
_cell.length_b   1.000
_cell.length_c   1.000
_cell.angle_alpha   90.00
_cell.angle_beta   90.00
_cell.angle_gamma   90.00
#
_symmetry.space_group_name_H-M   'P 1'
#
loop_
_entity.id
_entity.type
_entity.pdbx_description
1 polymer ?
#
loop_
_entity_poly.entity_id
_entity_poly.type
_entity_poly.pdbx_seq_one_letter_code
_entity_poly.pdbx_strand_id
1 'polypeptide(L)' 'MVKNLIIKFGRLILDAIAAISFVVALLYSLFMMFSIGFLAGLLSLIVSFIALFLSFFVIYLVID' A
#
# COMPACT_ATOMS: atom_id res chain seq x y z
N MET A 1 21.56 -11.41 -18.25
CA MET A 1 20.21 -11.12 -18.79
C MET A 1 19.08 -11.66 -17.90
N VAL A 2 19.13 -12.92 -17.47
CA VAL A 2 18.07 -13.54 -16.62
C VAL A 2 17.88 -12.84 -15.26
N LYS A 3 18.97 -12.45 -14.57
CA LYS A 3 18.90 -11.75 -13.27
C LYS A 3 18.11 -10.43 -13.34
N ASN A 4 18.31 -9.63 -14.39
CA ASN A 4 17.54 -8.40 -14.60
C ASN A 4 16.06 -8.67 -14.91
N LEU A 5 15.75 -9.80 -15.57
CA LEU A 5 14.38 -10.19 -15.83
C LEU A 5 13.66 -10.55 -14.52
N ILE A 6 14.32 -11.30 -13.64
CA ILE A 6 13.80 -11.70 -12.32
C ILE A 6 13.55 -10.47 -11.44
N ILE A 7 14.49 -9.52 -11.37
CA ILE A 7 14.34 -8.30 -10.58
C ILE A 7 13.19 -7.43 -11.12
N LYS A 8 13.09 -7.28 -12.45
CA LYS A 8 11.98 -6.54 -13.07
C LYS A 8 10.63 -7.20 -12.84
N PHE A 9 10.55 -8.52 -12.91
CA PHE A 9 9.32 -9.26 -12.67
C PHE A 9 8.90 -9.17 -11.18
N GLY A 10 9.85 -9.28 -10.26
CA GLY A 10 9.62 -9.06 -8.84
C GLY A 10 9.11 -7.65 -8.53
N ARG A 11 9.71 -6.61 -9.12
CA ARG A 11 9.22 -5.22 -9.03
C ARG A 11 7.79 -5.09 -9.54
N LEU A 12 7.46 -5.70 -10.68
CA LEU A 12 6.11 -5.63 -11.24
C LEU A 12 5.04 -6.25 -10.33
N ILE A 13 5.35 -7.37 -9.67
CA ILE A 13 4.47 -7.96 -8.66
C ILE A 13 4.34 -7.04 -7.45
N LEU A 14 5.46 -6.48 -6.97
CA LEU A 14 5.47 -5.58 -5.83
C LEU A 14 4.62 -4.32 -6.09
N ASP A 15 4.74 -3.73 -7.28
CA ASP A 15 3.95 -2.57 -7.72
C ASP A 15 2.44 -2.90 -7.72
N ALA A 16 2.06 -4.08 -8.21
CA ALA A 16 0.68 -4.53 -8.20
C ALA A 16 0.14 -4.70 -6.77
N ILE A 17 0.91 -5.33 -5.88
CA ILE A 17 0.53 -5.52 -4.47
C ILE A 17 0.43 -4.18 -3.75
N ALA A 18 1.35 -3.25 -4.01
CA ALA A 18 1.31 -1.91 -3.44
C ALA A 18 0.01 -1.18 -3.82
N ALA A 19 -0.32 -1.15 -5.12
CA ALA A 19 -1.55 -0.55 -5.61
C ALA A 19 -2.80 -1.16 -4.96
N ILE A 20 -2.89 -2.50 -4.91
CA ILE A 20 -4.02 -3.20 -4.29
C ILE A 20 -4.13 -2.83 -2.80
N SER A 21 -3.00 -2.77 -2.09
CA SER A 21 -2.97 -2.45 -0.66
C SER A 21 -3.52 -1.05 -0.37
N PHE A 22 -3.15 -0.05 -1.17
CA PHE A 22 -3.71 1.30 -1.04
C PHE A 22 -5.22 1.35 -1.35
N VAL A 23 -5.67 0.62 -2.37
CA VAL A 23 -7.11 0.52 -2.70
C VAL A 23 -7.89 -0.10 -1.54
N VAL A 24 -7.40 -1.20 -0.95
CA VAL A 24 -8.05 -1.86 0.18
C VAL A 24 -8.10 -0.94 1.41
N ALA A 25 -7.01 -0.24 1.72
CA ALA A 25 -6.96 0.71 2.83
C ALA A 25 -7.96 1.86 2.66
N LEU A 26 -8.11 2.35 1.42
CA LEU A 26 -9.09 3.38 1.08
C LEU A 26 -10.53 2.86 1.26
N LEU A 27 -10.85 1.68 0.72
CA LEU A 27 -12.19 1.08 0.85
C LEU A 27 -12.55 0.79 2.31
N TYR A 28 -11.62 0.23 3.09
CA TYR A 28 -11.82 -0.03 4.51
C TYR A 28 -12.07 1.26 5.29
N SER A 29 -11.29 2.30 5.03
CA SER A 29 -11.41 3.57 5.73
C SER A 29 -12.70 4.30 5.36
N LEU A 30 -13.13 4.23 4.09
CA LEU A 30 -14.45 4.72 3.68
C LEU A 30 -15.57 3.97 4.41
N PHE A 31 -15.50 2.64 4.46
CA PHE A 31 -16.48 1.84 5.20
C PHE A 31 -16.54 2.26 6.68
N MET A 32 -15.39 2.45 7.33
CA MET A 32 -15.31 2.96 8.70
C MET A 32 -15.94 4.34 8.89
N MET A 33 -15.80 5.25 7.91
CA MET A 33 -16.45 6.57 7.97
C MET A 33 -17.98 6.44 8.03
N PHE A 34 -18.56 5.49 7.29
CA PHE A 34 -19.99 5.24 7.28
C PHE A 34 -20.48 4.41 8.47
N SER A 35 -19.67 3.49 8.99
CA SER A 35 -20.09 2.57 10.06
C SER A 35 -19.84 3.07 11.48
N ILE A 36 -18.68 3.69 11.74
CA ILE A 36 -18.26 4.09 13.10
C ILE A 36 -18.26 5.61 13.25
N GLY A 37 -17.97 6.32 12.16
CA GLY A 37 -18.03 7.77 12.10
C GLY A 37 -16.87 8.37 11.31
N PHE A 38 -17.10 9.56 10.77
CA PHE A 38 -16.18 10.23 9.84
C PHE A 38 -14.76 10.38 10.41
N LEU A 39 -14.62 10.85 11.65
CA LEU A 39 -13.30 11.06 12.26
C LEU A 39 -12.52 9.76 12.45
N ALA A 40 -13.18 8.67 12.83
CA ALA A 40 -12.54 7.36 13.00
C ALA A 40 -12.05 6.81 11.65
N GLY A 41 -12.88 6.90 10.61
CA GLY A 41 -12.49 6.51 9.26
C GLY A 41 -11.39 7.42 8.67
N LEU A 42 -11.41 8.71 8.95
CA LEU A 42 -10.37 9.65 8.51
C LEU A 42 -9.02 9.33 9.17
N LEU A 43 -9.00 9.08 10.48
CA LEU A 43 -7.78 8.66 11.18
C LEU A 43 -7.26 7.32 10.65
N SER A 44 -8.15 6.35 10.42
CA SER A 44 -7.80 5.07 9.79
C SER A 44 -7.14 5.28 8.42
N LEU A 45 -7.69 6.17 7.59
CA LEU A 45 -7.16 6.47 6.25
C LEU A 45 -5.74 7.03 6.33
N ILE A 46 -5.54 8.06 7.15
CA ILE A 46 -4.24 8.74 7.28
C ILE A 46 -3.18 7.77 7.80
N VAL A 47 -3.47 7.05 8.89
CA VAL A 47 -2.51 6.14 9.51
C VAL A 47 -2.17 4.97 8.59
N SER A 48 -3.17 4.37 7.94
CA SER A 48 -2.94 3.28 7.00
C SER A 48 -2.13 3.71 5.78
N PHE A 49 -2.38 4.89 5.22
CA PHE A 49 -1.61 5.41 4.09
C PHE A 49 -0.16 5.68 4.46
N ILE A 50 0.10 6.25 5.63
CA ILE A 50 1.48 6.46 6.14
C ILE A 50 2.18 5.12 6.31
N ALA A 51 1.53 4.15 6.95
CA ALA A 51 2.10 2.83 7.20
C ALA A 51 2.42 2.07 5.91
N LEU A 52 1.51 2.08 4.93
CA LEU A 52 1.72 1.45 3.63
C LEU A 52 2.84 2.15 2.86
N PHE A 53 2.84 3.49 2.84
CA PHE A 53 3.87 4.25 2.15
C PHE A 53 5.27 3.94 2.71
N LEU A 54 5.44 3.97 4.03
CA LEU A 54 6.70 3.64 4.68
C LEU A 54 7.13 2.19 4.43
N SER A 55 6.18 1.25 4.50
CA SER A 55 6.48 -0.18 4.29
C SER A 55 7.00 -0.44 2.87
N PHE A 56 6.29 0.04 1.86
CA PHE A 56 6.72 -0.13 0.47
C PHE A 56 7.98 0.67 0.16
N PHE A 57 8.12 1.90 0.69
CA PHE A 57 9.32 2.71 0.52
C PHE A 57 10.59 1.96 0.97
N VAL A 58 10.56 1.33 2.15
CA VAL A 58 11.70 0.55 2.65
C VAL A 58 11.97 -0.66 1.75
N ILE A 59 10.93 -1.36 1.29
CA ILE A 59 11.10 -2.52 0.40
C ILE A 59 11.75 -2.08 -0.93
N TYR A 60 11.27 -0.98 -1.52
CA TYR A 60 11.87 -0.44 -2.75
C TYR A 60 13.32 0.00 -2.55
N LEU A 61 13.65 0.61 -1.39
CA LEU A 61 15.02 1.00 -1.04
C LEU A 61 15.99 -0.18 -0.95
N VAL A 62 15.51 -1.36 -0.53
CA VAL A 62 16.34 -2.57 -0.38
C VAL A 62 16.51 -3.33 -1.70
N ILE A 63 15.52 -3.25 -2.58
CA ILE A 63 15.50 -4.01 -3.84
C ILE A 63 16.24 -3.26 -4.98
N ASP A 64 16.23 -1.93 -4.97
CA ASP A 64 17.06 -1.10 -5.87
C ASP A 64 18.54 -1.10 -5.43
#